data_AF-A0AAW0J8A9-F1
#
_entry.id   AF-A0AAW0J8A9-F1
#
_cell.length_a   1.000
_cell.length_b   1.000
_cell.length_c   1.000
_cell.angle_alpha   90.00
_cell.angle_beta   90.00
_cell.angle_gamma   90.00
#
_symmetry.space_group_name_H-M   'P 1'
#
loop_
_entity.id
_entity.type
_entity.pdbx_description
1 polymer ?
#
loop_
_entity_poly.entity_id
_entity_poly.type
_entity_poly.pdbx_seq_one_letter_code
_entity_poly.pdbx_strand_id
1 'polypeptide(L)' 'MTAELPSSFTELKKLKFLWITASNLNEEIPDTIGEMEALVHLNLSINNLTGTIPAGVSLLAQFLEN' A
#
# COMPACT_ATOMS: atom_id res chain seq x y z
N MET A 1 -17.21 11.58 -3.69
CA MET A 1 -15.82 12.08 -3.70
C MET A 1 -14.93 10.87 -3.58
N THR A 2 -13.94 10.75 -4.45
CA THR A 2 -12.98 9.66 -4.44
C THR A 2 -11.79 10.05 -3.57
N ALA A 3 -11.22 9.08 -2.88
CA ALA A 3 -10.03 9.21 -2.06
C ALA A 3 -9.13 8.02 -2.41
N GLU A 4 -8.16 8.28 -3.28
CA GLU A 4 -7.27 7.26 -3.84
C GLU A 4 -5.85 7.42 -3.30
N LEU A 5 -5.08 6.33 -3.41
CA LEU A 5 -3.63 6.38 -3.25
C LEU A 5 -3.02 6.81 -4.59
N PRO A 6 -2.34 7.96 -4.69
CA PRO A 6 -1.80 8.43 -5.95
C PRO A 6 -0.62 7.55 -6.39
N SER A 7 -0.64 6.99 -7.59
CA SER A 7 0.43 6.07 -8.04
C SER A 7 1.85 6.64 -7.88
N SER A 8 2.03 7.97 -7.90
CA SER A 8 3.31 8.62 -7.66
C SER A 8 3.99 8.28 -6.32
N PHE A 9 3.28 7.86 -5.27
CA PHE A 9 3.94 7.44 -4.03
C PHE A 9 4.76 6.16 -4.21
N THR A 10 4.48 5.35 -5.24
CA THR A 10 5.24 4.12 -5.53
C THR A 10 6.63 4.41 -6.14
N GLU A 11 6.90 5.68 -6.47
CA GLU A 11 8.22 6.16 -6.87
C GLU A 11 9.16 6.38 -5.67
N LEU A 12 8.64 6.31 -4.44
CA LEU A 12 9.44 6.46 -3.21
C LEU A 12 10.26 5.19 -2.94
N LYS A 13 11.27 4.91 -3.78
CA LYS A 13 12.10 3.68 -3.75
C LYS A 13 12.90 3.45 -2.46
N LYS A 14 12.96 4.44 -1.56
CA LYS A 14 13.63 4.34 -0.26
C LYS A 14 12.67 4.25 0.93
N LEU A 15 11.35 4.36 0.70
CA LEU A 15 10.37 4.33 1.77
C LEU A 15 10.26 2.91 2.33
N LYS A 16 10.46 2.77 3.64
CA LYS A 16 10.43 1.48 4.34
C LYS A 16 9.10 1.19 5.03
N PHE A 17 8.43 2.24 5.51
CA PHE A 17 7.21 2.14 6.29
C PHE A 17 6.17 3.06 5.68
N LEU A 18 5.02 2.50 5.32
CA LEU A 18 3.86 3.25 4.86
C LEU A 18 2.67 2.95 5.77
N TRP A 19 2.22 3.97 6.49
CA TRP A 19 1.06 3.90 7.39
C TRP A 19 0.05 4.94 6.98
N ILE A 20 -1.08 4.47 6.43
CA ILE A 20 -2.22 5.30 6.06
C ILE A 20 -3.47 4.60 6.60
N THR A 21 -3.82 4.90 7.83
CA THR A 21 -5.00 4.31 8.50
C THR A 21 -6.08 5.35 8.68
N ALA A 22 -7.35 4.93 8.76
CA ALA A 22 -8.48 5.81 9.05
C ALA A 22 -8.58 7.06 8.12
N SER A 23 -8.21 6.91 6.85
CA SER A 23 -8.08 8.02 5.89
C SER A 23 -9.18 8.03 4.82
N ASN A 24 -10.23 7.22 5.01
CA ASN A 24 -11.37 7.10 4.08
C ASN A 24 -10.99 6.75 2.64
N LEU A 25 -9.82 6.13 2.42
CA LEU A 25 -9.45 5.65 1.09
C LEU A 25 -10.51 4.67 0.61
N ASN A 26 -11.00 4.84 -0.62
CA ASN A 26 -12.14 4.09 -1.14
C ASN A 26 -11.97 3.53 -2.56
N GLU A 27 -10.80 3.75 -3.15
CA GLU A 27 -10.39 3.16 -4.42
C GLU A 27 -9.47 1.96 -4.20
N GLU A 28 -8.92 1.41 -5.28
CA GLU A 28 -8.02 0.25 -5.26
C GLU A 28 -6.60 0.62 -4.83
N ILE A 29 -5.80 -0.39 -4.45
CA ILE A 29 -4.36 -0.24 -4.23
C ILE A 29 -3.68 -0.25 -5.60
N PRO A 30 -2.80 0.72 -5.94
CA PRO A 30 -2.10 0.70 -7.21
C PRO A 30 -1.24 -0.55 -7.38
N ASP A 31 -1.32 -1.20 -8.55
CA ASP A 31 -0.49 -2.37 -8.87
C ASP A 31 1.02 -2.09 -8.77
N THR A 32 1.40 -0.83 -8.97
CA THR A 32 2.79 -0.34 -8.85
C THR A 32 3.33 -0.38 -7.42
N ILE A 33 2.53 -0.72 -6.41
CA ILE A 33 2.98 -0.91 -5.03
C ILE A 33 4.12 -1.95 -4.94
N GLY A 34 4.13 -2.94 -5.82
CA GLY A 34 5.19 -3.94 -5.92
C GLY A 34 6.56 -3.38 -6.34
N GLU A 35 6.59 -2.17 -6.90
CA GLU A 35 7.84 -1.52 -7.30
C GLU A 35 8.54 -0.77 -6.15
N MET A 36 7.95 -0.75 -4.95
CA MET A 36 8.53 -0.10 -3.78
C MET A 36 9.55 -1.03 -3.11
N GLU A 37 10.72 -1.17 -3.71
CA GLU A 37 11.76 -2.16 -3.35
C GLU A 37 12.20 -2.13 -1.87
N ALA A 38 12.17 -0.95 -1.24
CA ALA A 38 12.58 -0.79 0.16
C ALA A 38 11.43 -0.97 1.17
N LEU A 39 10.18 -1.09 0.71
CA LEU A 39 9.00 -1.14 1.57
C LEU A 39 8.98 -2.47 2.32
N VAL A 40 8.99 -2.40 3.65
CA VAL A 40 8.98 -3.58 4.54
C VAL A 40 7.71 -3.65 5.37
N HIS A 41 6.98 -2.54 5.49
CA HIS A 41 5.76 -2.49 6.28
C HIS A 41 4.72 -1.59 5.62
N LEU A 42 3.56 -2.17 5.34
CA LEU A 42 2.41 -1.52 4.75
C LEU A 42 1.21 -1.70 5.67
N ASN A 43 0.69 -0.60 6.22
CA ASN A 43 -0.57 -0.60 6.96
C ASN A 43 -1.55 0.35 6.28
N LEU A 44 -2.57 -0.24 5.64
CA LEU A 44 -3.70 0.45 5.03
C LEU A 44 -5.02 0.13 5.76
N SER A 45 -4.94 -0.35 7.00
CA SER A 45 -6.12 -0.75 7.79
C SER A 45 -7.04 0.41 8.08
N ILE A 46 -8.31 0.09 8.39
CA ILE A 46 -9.33 1.10 8.72
C ILE A 46 -9.51 2.08 7.53
N ASN A 47 -9.54 1.55 6.32
CA ASN A 47 -9.98 2.26 5.12
C ASN A 47 -11.10 1.46 4.44
N ASN A 48 -11.67 2.02 3.38
CA ASN A 48 -12.74 1.43 2.59
C ASN A 48 -12.23 0.97 1.21
N LEU A 49 -10.96 0.54 1.13
CA LEU A 49 -10.31 0.12 -0.12
C LEU A 49 -11.11 -1.00 -0.79
N THR A 50 -11.21 -0.92 -2.12
CA THR A 50 -11.93 -1.90 -2.94
C THR A 50 -10.98 -2.62 -3.90
N GLY A 51 -11.51 -3.46 -4.79
CA GLY A 51 -10.72 -4.21 -5.77
C GLY A 51 -9.95 -5.40 -5.19
N THR A 52 -8.94 -5.85 -5.93
CA THR A 52 -8.09 -6.97 -5.54
C THR A 52 -6.81 -6.48 -4.86
N ILE A 53 -6.29 -7.26 -3.92
CA ILE A 53 -4.94 -7.02 -3.37
C ILE A 53 -3.91 -7.28 -4.49
N PRO A 54 -3.10 -6.29 -4.90
CA PRO A 54 -2.11 -6.50 -5.95
C PRO A 54 -1.09 -7.57 -5.55
N ALA A 55 -0.63 -8.37 -6.52
CA ALA A 55 0.39 -9.41 -6.28
C ALA A 55 1.68 -8.84 -5.68
N GLY A 56 1.99 -7.57 -5.98
CA GLY A 56 3.10 -6.83 -5.37
C GLY A 56 3.01 -6.72 -3.84
N VAL A 57 1.80 -6.68 -3.26
CA VAL A 57 1.61 -6.65 -1.80
C VAL A 57 1.97 -7.99 -1.17
N SER A 58 1.73 -9.11 -1.84
CA SER A 58 2.12 -10.45 -1.36
C SER A 58 3.65 -10.59 -1.22
N LEU A 59 4.42 -9.82 -1.99
CA LEU A 59 5.88 -9.76 -1.86
C LEU A 59 6.34 -8.98 -0.61
N LEU A 60 5.50 -8.07 -0.09
CA LEU A 60 5.78 -7.28 1.12
C LEU A 60 5.50 -8.04 2.42
N ALA A 61 4.78 -9.18 2.36
CA ALA A 61 4.36 -9.96 3.52
C ALA A 61 5.51 -10.71 4.24
N GLN A 62 6.76 -10.31 4.03
CA GLN A 62 7.94 -11.04 4.51
C GLN A 62 8.30 -10.79 5.98
N PHE A 63 7.53 -9.98 6.74
CA PHE A 63 7.84 -9.64 8.13
C PHE A 63 6.63 -9.61 9.09
N LEU A 64 5.61 -10.46 8.89
CA LEU A 64 4.50 -10.61 9.85
C LEU A 64 4.77 -11.65 10.96
N GLU A 65 6.04 -11.90 11.31
CA GLU A 65 6.39 -12.70 12.49
C GLU A 65 7.30 -11.89 13.42
N ASN A 66 6.69 -11.37 14.50
CA ASN A 66 7.18 -11.39 15.89
C ASN A 66 6.15 -10.73 16.81
#